data_AF-A0A8S2VX60-F1
#
_entry.id   AF-A0A8S2VX60-F1
#
_cell.length_a   1.000
_cell.length_b   1.000
_cell.length_c   1.000
_cell.angle_alpha   90.00
_cell.angle_beta   90.00
_cell.angle_gamma   90.00
#
_symmetry.space_group_name_H-M   'P 1'
#
loop_
_entity.id
_entity.type
_entity.pdbx_description
1 polymer ?
#
loop_
_entity_poly.entity_id
_entity_poly.type
_entity_poly.pdbx_seq_one_letter_code
_entity_poly.pdbx_strand_id
1 'polypeptide(L)'
;MSHLENFKPRYLKVSDLVFKRILSDAIENGFKLVECLNSPEKLHIVREITEITNNLYFKDFQAKLWQEYYNISSKDNNWESKVTKQFARQHNTCRMYRPQRSYIQERQATIVHQKERIGNQLQEYLTKLLNNIEQWQPSIDGTLLSHAINECVRHSQHRLKEEFEYKKEMLTLDWTDHLLLIKFYELKPNEELIELAQNIWQVTADELKTKEQKEILRQRISLKRLPTKTDQTINELVNDNQITLSNPFLDTDQRASFASRCSKTIIQCKFNLMIIELDEFAIVTHRYDLTLSNLKEKLFNLHKGNPHIYTTLLMHIIEERRQAMIQRAVRIRQHKLKTFFDQAPAVNSN
;
A
#
# COMPACT_ATOMS: atom_id res chain seq x y z
N MET A 1 -2.44 9.32 -9.75
CA MET A 1 -1.18 9.82 -9.16
C MET A 1 -1.40 10.77 -7.99
N SER A 2 -2.53 11.50 -7.92
CA SER A 2 -2.84 12.48 -6.87
C SER A 2 -2.66 11.96 -5.43
N HIS A 3 -3.02 10.71 -5.14
CA HIS A 3 -2.87 10.15 -3.79
C HIS A 3 -1.41 10.01 -3.31
N LEU A 4 -0.42 9.94 -4.21
CA LEU A 4 0.99 9.83 -3.80
C LEU A 4 1.58 11.15 -3.31
N GLU A 5 1.01 12.28 -3.74
CA GLU A 5 1.44 13.61 -3.28
C GLU A 5 1.15 13.83 -1.80
N ASN A 6 0.23 13.04 -1.22
CA ASN A 6 -0.08 13.08 0.20
C ASN A 6 1.06 12.52 1.07
N PHE A 7 1.89 11.62 0.53
CA PHE A 7 3.05 11.06 1.24
C PHE A 7 4.31 11.90 1.07
N LYS A 8 4.25 12.95 0.23
CA LYS A 8 5.39 13.82 -0.01
C LYS A 8 5.53 14.80 1.17
N PRO A 9 6.70 14.85 1.83
CA PRO A 9 6.99 15.84 2.86
C PRO A 9 6.79 17.27 2.35
N ARG A 10 6.33 18.17 3.22
CA ARG A 10 6.10 19.59 2.91
C ARG A 10 6.90 20.45 3.89
N TYR A 11 8.15 20.70 3.56
CA TYR A 11 9.11 21.36 4.44
C TYR A 11 8.75 22.82 4.71
N LEU A 12 8.13 23.50 3.74
CA LEU A 12 7.65 24.88 3.89
C LEU A 12 6.50 25.03 4.90
N LYS A 13 5.86 23.92 5.34
CA LYS A 13 4.70 23.94 6.23
C LYS A 13 4.99 23.46 7.66
N VAL A 14 6.21 22.96 7.92
CA VAL A 14 6.59 22.51 9.26
C VAL A 14 7.17 23.67 10.07
N SER A 15 7.05 23.59 11.40
CA SER A 15 7.64 24.60 12.28
C SER A 15 9.17 24.55 12.24
N ASP A 16 9.80 25.67 12.61
CA ASP A 16 11.26 25.79 12.65
C ASP A 16 11.92 24.73 13.52
N LEU A 17 11.35 24.48 14.70
CA LEU A 17 11.81 23.44 15.63
C LEU A 17 11.79 22.05 14.98
N VAL A 18 10.68 21.70 14.32
CA VAL A 18 10.52 20.39 13.67
C VAL A 18 11.48 20.27 12.49
N PHE A 19 11.59 21.30 11.65
CA PHE A 19 12.50 21.29 10.52
C PHE A 19 13.96 21.10 10.95
N LYS A 20 14.39 21.87 11.96
CA LYS A 20 15.72 21.77 12.57
C LYS A 20 16.01 20.37 13.09
N ARG A 21 15.05 19.77 13.80
CA ARG A 21 15.19 18.40 14.31
C ARG A 21 15.38 17.40 13.16
N ILE A 22 14.52 17.42 12.15
CA ILE A 22 14.60 16.49 11.01
C ILE A 22 15.95 16.65 10.28
N LEU A 23 16.43 17.88 10.10
CA LEU A 23 17.72 18.15 9.47
C LEU A 23 18.91 17.69 10.33
N SER A 24 18.85 17.90 11.65
CA SER A 24 19.86 17.44 12.60
C SER A 24 19.95 15.91 12.64
N ASP A 25 18.80 15.24 12.65
CA ASP A 25 18.70 13.77 12.74
C ASP A 25 19.15 13.08 11.45
N ALA A 26 19.33 13.82 10.35
CA ALA A 26 19.71 13.28 9.06
C ALA A 26 21.17 12.85 8.96
N ILE A 27 22.07 13.44 9.76
CA ILE A 27 23.51 13.20 9.72
C ILE A 27 24.10 13.12 11.14
N GLU A 28 25.22 12.41 11.29
CA GLU A 28 25.94 12.38 12.57
C GLU A 28 26.42 13.78 12.98
N ASN A 29 26.24 14.14 14.25
CA ASN A 29 26.56 15.46 14.79
C ASN A 29 25.80 16.64 14.11
N GLY A 30 24.65 16.39 13.49
CA GLY A 30 23.84 17.41 12.81
C GLY A 30 23.36 18.56 13.71
N PHE A 31 23.40 18.40 15.03
CA PHE A 31 23.06 19.47 15.99
C PHE A 31 23.95 20.71 15.81
N LYS A 32 25.26 20.52 15.54
CA LYS A 32 26.21 21.61 15.30
C LYS A 32 25.86 22.40 14.04
N LEU A 33 25.35 21.72 13.03
CA LEU A 33 24.93 22.33 11.78
C LEU A 33 23.69 23.20 11.99
N VAL A 34 22.74 22.70 12.78
CA VAL A 34 21.47 23.37 13.04
C VAL A 34 21.63 24.58 13.97
N GLU A 35 22.62 24.58 14.86
CA GLU A 35 23.03 25.74 15.65
C GLU A 35 23.49 26.91 14.76
N CYS A 36 24.10 26.64 13.60
CA CYS A 36 24.48 27.68 12.65
C CYS A 36 23.28 28.32 11.91
N LEU A 37 22.10 27.68 11.96
CA LEU A 37 20.85 28.09 11.29
C LEU A 37 19.88 28.82 12.24
N ASN A 38 20.40 29.64 13.16
CA ASN A 38 19.59 30.32 14.18
C ASN A 38 18.85 31.57 13.69
N SER A 39 19.13 32.08 12.50
CA SER A 39 18.36 33.18 11.90
C SER A 39 17.19 32.66 11.05
N PRO A 40 16.03 33.35 11.06
CA PRO A 40 14.91 33.01 10.19
C PRO A 40 15.28 32.98 8.70
N GLU A 41 16.14 33.89 8.25
CA GLU A 41 16.56 34.00 6.84
C GLU A 41 17.39 32.79 6.42
N LYS A 42 18.38 32.39 7.23
CA LYS A 42 19.22 31.21 6.97
C LYS A 42 18.35 29.96 6.88
N LEU A 43 17.44 29.80 7.83
CA LEU A 43 16.56 28.64 7.91
C LEU A 43 15.59 28.60 6.73
N HIS A 44 15.07 29.75 6.31
CA HIS A 44 14.20 29.87 5.15
C HIS A 44 14.90 29.40 3.87
N ILE A 45 16.12 29.89 3.60
CA ILE A 45 16.91 29.49 2.41
C ILE A 45 17.16 27.98 2.41
N VAL A 46 17.61 27.42 3.53
CA VAL A 46 17.86 25.97 3.65
C VAL A 46 16.58 25.16 3.44
N ARG A 47 15.45 25.64 3.95
CA ARG A 47 14.14 25.00 3.78
C ARG A 47 13.65 25.05 2.34
N GLU A 48 13.84 26.15 1.62
CA GLU A 48 13.50 26.25 0.20
C GLU A 48 14.33 25.26 -0.63
N ILE A 49 15.64 25.19 -0.39
CA ILE A 49 16.53 24.22 -1.05
C ILE A 49 16.09 22.79 -0.75
N THR A 50 15.73 22.50 0.51
CA THR A 50 15.23 21.19 0.93
C THR A 50 13.91 20.85 0.23
N GLU A 51 12.96 21.78 0.14
CA GLU A 51 11.68 21.58 -0.56
C GLU A 51 11.88 21.34 -2.06
N ILE A 52 12.77 22.09 -2.72
CA ILE A 52 13.05 21.93 -4.14
C ILE A 52 13.76 20.59 -4.41
N THR A 53 14.71 20.20 -3.55
CA THR A 53 15.37 18.88 -3.61
C THR A 53 14.35 17.75 -3.45
N ASN A 54 13.43 17.88 -2.49
CA ASN A 54 12.30 16.98 -2.28
C ASN A 54 11.39 16.88 -3.51
N ASN A 55 11.13 18.00 -4.19
CA ASN A 55 10.36 18.02 -5.45
C ASN A 55 11.07 17.24 -6.55
N LEU A 56 12.39 17.41 -6.68
CA LEU A 56 13.19 16.74 -7.70
C LEU A 56 13.19 15.22 -7.50
N TYR A 57 13.44 14.75 -6.27
CA TYR A 57 13.38 13.32 -5.94
C TYR A 57 11.99 12.71 -6.23
N PHE A 58 10.91 13.43 -5.89
CA PHE A 58 9.56 12.97 -6.21
C PHE A 58 9.36 12.81 -7.72
N LYS A 59 9.88 13.75 -8.53
CA LYS A 59 9.82 13.64 -10.00
C LYS A 59 10.66 12.49 -10.53
N ASP A 60 11.79 12.18 -9.90
CA ASP A 60 12.58 11.00 -10.25
C ASP A 60 11.82 9.69 -10.02
N PHE A 61 11.08 9.58 -8.92
CA PHE A 61 10.22 8.42 -8.70
C PHE A 61 9.10 8.33 -9.75
N GLN A 62 8.48 9.45 -10.11
CA GLN A 62 7.50 9.47 -11.19
C GLN A 62 8.12 9.04 -12.53
N ALA A 63 9.30 9.56 -12.88
CA ALA A 63 10.02 9.20 -14.10
C ALA A 63 10.30 7.70 -14.16
N LYS A 64 10.82 7.11 -13.08
CA LYS A 64 11.10 5.68 -12.97
C LYS A 64 9.85 4.82 -13.13
N LEU A 65 8.73 5.20 -12.51
CA LEU A 65 7.47 4.48 -12.66
C LEU A 65 6.96 4.52 -14.11
N TRP A 66 6.97 5.69 -14.75
CA TRP A 66 6.56 5.82 -16.16
C TRP A 66 7.48 5.09 -17.12
N GLN A 67 8.78 5.05 -16.82
CA GLN A 67 9.72 4.22 -17.58
C GLN A 67 9.37 2.74 -17.47
N GLU A 68 8.93 2.27 -16.29
CA GLU A 68 8.50 0.88 -16.12
C GLU A 68 7.26 0.55 -16.97
N TYR A 69 6.26 1.45 -17.00
CA TYR A 69 5.13 1.33 -17.93
C TYR A 69 5.58 1.21 -19.38
N TYR A 70 6.56 2.02 -19.80
CA TYR A 70 7.12 1.96 -21.14
C TYR A 70 7.83 0.63 -21.42
N ASN A 71 8.73 0.21 -20.51
CA ASN A 71 9.53 -1.00 -20.65
C ASN A 71 8.66 -2.25 -20.79
N ILE A 72 7.68 -2.42 -19.90
CA ILE A 72 6.77 -3.57 -19.91
C ILE A 72 5.93 -3.57 -21.19
N SER A 73 5.46 -2.40 -21.65
CA SER A 73 4.67 -2.31 -22.88
C SER A 73 5.48 -2.56 -24.15
N SER A 74 6.74 -2.11 -24.16
CA SER A 74 7.65 -2.26 -25.29
C SER A 74 8.15 -3.69 -25.45
N LYS A 75 8.41 -4.41 -24.35
CA LYS A 75 8.97 -5.78 -24.38
C LYS A 75 8.13 -6.74 -25.22
N ASP A 76 6.81 -6.62 -25.12
CA ASP A 76 5.87 -7.55 -25.74
C ASP A 76 5.10 -6.92 -26.92
N ASN A 77 5.58 -5.77 -27.41
CA ASN A 77 4.98 -4.97 -28.49
C ASN A 77 3.45 -4.76 -28.36
N ASN A 78 2.96 -4.67 -27.12
CA ASN A 78 1.53 -4.64 -26.84
C ASN A 78 1.14 -3.31 -26.18
N TRP A 79 0.74 -2.34 -27.01
CA TRP A 79 0.43 -0.98 -26.56
C TRP A 79 -1.07 -0.71 -26.37
N GLU A 80 -1.93 -1.67 -26.70
CA GLU A 80 -3.37 -1.43 -26.93
C GLU A 80 -4.32 -2.39 -26.20
N SER A 81 -3.84 -3.30 -25.35
CA SER A 81 -4.71 -4.24 -24.63
C SER A 81 -5.52 -3.56 -23.50
N LYS A 82 -6.50 -2.72 -23.85
CA LYS A 82 -7.54 -2.30 -22.90
C LYS A 82 -8.51 -3.46 -22.71
N VAL A 83 -8.44 -4.06 -21.53
CA VAL A 83 -9.40 -5.08 -21.12
C VAL A 83 -10.73 -4.43 -20.76
N THR A 84 -11.83 -4.96 -21.28
CA THR A 84 -13.16 -4.43 -20.96
C THR A 84 -13.47 -4.65 -19.48
N LYS A 85 -14.33 -3.81 -18.89
CA LYS A 85 -14.75 -3.97 -17.49
C LYS A 85 -15.40 -5.34 -17.25
N GLN A 86 -16.13 -5.84 -18.24
CA GLN A 86 -16.77 -7.15 -18.19
C GLN A 86 -15.73 -8.28 -18.17
N PHE A 87 -14.75 -8.25 -19.09
CA PHE A 87 -13.67 -9.25 -19.11
C PHE A 87 -12.86 -9.22 -17.82
N ALA A 88 -12.52 -8.04 -17.32
CA ALA A 88 -11.79 -7.90 -16.06
C ALA A 88 -12.54 -8.55 -14.88
N ARG A 89 -13.86 -8.35 -14.82
CA ARG A 89 -14.72 -8.98 -13.80
C ARG A 89 -14.81 -10.50 -13.98
N GLN A 90 -15.07 -10.95 -15.20
CA GLN A 90 -15.21 -12.37 -15.51
C GLN A 90 -13.95 -13.17 -15.13
N HIS A 91 -12.77 -12.57 -15.30
CA HIS A 91 -11.51 -13.24 -15.02
C HIS A 91 -10.88 -12.89 -13.68
N ASN A 92 -11.52 -12.06 -12.84
CA ASN A 92 -10.92 -11.57 -11.58
C ASN A 92 -9.55 -10.90 -11.79
N THR A 93 -9.39 -10.16 -12.87
CA THR A 93 -8.14 -9.47 -13.24
C THR A 93 -8.27 -7.95 -13.12
N CYS A 94 -7.14 -7.25 -13.17
CA CYS A 94 -7.11 -5.79 -13.12
C CYS A 94 -7.73 -5.20 -14.40
N ARG A 95 -8.46 -4.08 -14.28
CA ARG A 95 -9.06 -3.42 -15.45
C ARG A 95 -8.07 -2.54 -16.20
N MET A 96 -7.23 -1.81 -15.47
CA MET A 96 -6.37 -0.79 -16.04
C MET A 96 -4.94 -1.25 -15.94
N TYR A 97 -4.45 -1.80 -17.05
CA TYR A 97 -3.06 -2.21 -17.12
C TYR A 97 -2.18 -1.20 -17.85
N ARG A 98 -2.66 -0.56 -18.92
CA ARG A 98 -1.80 0.24 -19.79
C ARG A 98 -2.46 1.52 -20.30
N PRO A 99 -1.89 2.70 -20.02
CA PRO A 99 -2.11 3.87 -20.84
C PRO A 99 -1.51 3.65 -22.24
N GLN A 100 -2.08 4.31 -23.25
CA GLN A 100 -1.57 4.27 -24.62
C GLN A 100 -0.12 4.77 -24.69
N ARG A 101 0.63 4.31 -25.70
CA ARG A 101 2.02 4.73 -25.92
C ARG A 101 2.18 6.25 -25.93
N SER A 102 1.34 6.94 -26.69
CA SER A 102 1.33 8.40 -26.78
C SER A 102 1.17 9.06 -25.40
N TYR A 103 0.28 8.54 -24.57
CA TYR A 103 0.07 9.05 -23.21
C TYR A 103 1.28 8.82 -22.30
N ILE A 104 1.92 7.64 -22.37
CA ILE A 104 3.15 7.38 -21.61
C ILE A 104 4.25 8.36 -22.02
N GLN A 105 4.46 8.53 -23.33
CA GLN A 105 5.47 9.42 -23.88
C GLN A 105 5.20 10.89 -23.51
N GLU A 106 3.96 11.35 -23.61
CA GLU A 106 3.54 12.69 -23.17
C GLU A 106 3.84 12.91 -21.68
N ARG A 107 3.55 11.91 -20.84
CA ARG A 107 3.85 11.97 -19.40
C ARG A 107 5.34 12.00 -19.11
N GLN A 108 6.13 11.20 -19.81
CA GLN A 108 7.59 11.21 -19.69
C GLN A 108 8.16 12.59 -20.10
N ALA A 109 7.75 13.13 -21.25
CA ALA A 109 8.17 14.45 -21.70
C ALA A 109 7.80 15.56 -20.71
N THR A 110 6.57 15.51 -20.18
CA THR A 110 6.12 16.45 -19.14
C THR A 110 7.02 16.38 -17.89
N ILE A 111 7.41 15.18 -17.47
CA ILE A 111 8.27 15.00 -16.29
C ILE A 111 9.68 15.50 -16.56
N VAL A 112 10.24 15.26 -17.75
CA VAL A 112 11.55 15.78 -18.17
C VAL A 112 11.57 17.30 -18.06
N HIS A 113 10.61 17.99 -18.69
CA HIS A 113 10.51 19.44 -18.58
C HIS A 113 10.32 19.95 -17.15
N GLN A 114 9.53 19.25 -16.34
CA GLN A 114 9.37 19.62 -14.93
C GLN A 114 10.66 19.44 -14.13
N LYS A 115 11.43 18.37 -14.39
CA LYS A 115 12.74 18.14 -13.77
C LYS A 115 13.74 19.20 -14.17
N GLU A 116 13.81 19.57 -15.44
CA GLU A 116 14.67 20.65 -15.93
C GLU A 116 14.35 21.97 -15.21
N ARG A 117 13.07 22.33 -15.15
CA ARG A 117 12.63 23.53 -14.44
C ARG A 117 13.01 23.51 -12.96
N ILE A 118 12.75 22.40 -12.27
CA ILE A 118 13.09 22.25 -10.84
C ILE A 118 14.61 22.26 -10.63
N GLY A 119 15.38 21.65 -11.53
CA GLY A 119 16.84 21.64 -11.50
C GLY A 119 17.42 23.04 -11.68
N ASN A 120 16.90 23.82 -12.64
CA ASN A 120 17.31 25.22 -12.84
C ASN A 120 17.00 26.06 -11.59
N GLN A 121 15.80 25.90 -11.02
CA GLN A 121 15.44 26.57 -9.76
C GLN A 121 16.39 26.15 -8.63
N LEU A 122 16.68 24.85 -8.47
CA LEU A 122 17.61 24.38 -7.45
C LEU A 122 18.99 25.00 -7.62
N GLN A 123 19.49 25.09 -8.86
CA GLN A 123 20.78 25.71 -9.15
C GLN A 123 20.82 27.20 -8.77
N GLU A 124 19.73 27.95 -9.03
CA GLU A 124 19.60 29.34 -8.60
C GLU A 124 19.67 29.47 -7.08
N TYR A 125 18.94 28.62 -6.33
CA TYR A 125 18.97 28.65 -4.87
C TYR A 125 20.30 28.18 -4.28
N LEU A 126 20.97 27.20 -4.90
CA LEU A 126 22.31 26.78 -4.51
C LEU A 126 23.33 27.88 -4.74
N THR A 127 23.24 28.61 -5.86
CA THR A 127 24.08 29.78 -6.12
C THR A 127 23.85 30.88 -5.08
N LYS A 128 22.58 31.17 -4.75
CA LYS A 128 22.24 32.11 -3.67
C LYS A 128 22.78 31.66 -2.33
N LEU A 129 22.70 30.37 -2.02
CA LEU A 129 23.27 29.81 -0.79
C LEU A 129 24.78 30.05 -0.75
N LEU A 130 25.52 29.67 -1.79
CA LEU A 130 26.97 29.84 -1.85
C LEU A 130 27.41 31.29 -1.67
N ASN A 131 26.72 32.25 -2.30
CA ASN A 131 27.03 33.67 -2.15
C ASN A 131 26.77 34.19 -0.72
N ASN A 132 25.80 33.62 -0.02
CA ASN A 132 25.40 34.07 1.32
C ASN A 132 26.19 33.34 2.43
N ILE A 133 26.55 32.08 2.22
CA ILE A 133 27.09 31.20 3.26
C ILE A 133 28.45 31.67 3.78
N GLU A 134 29.24 32.34 2.94
CA GLU A 134 30.53 32.95 3.30
C GLU A 134 30.38 34.07 4.34
N GLN A 135 29.21 34.72 4.36
CA GLN A 135 28.91 35.85 5.25
C GLN A 135 28.18 35.39 6.53
N TRP A 136 27.81 34.11 6.63
CA TRP A 136 27.05 33.61 7.76
C TRP A 136 27.94 33.44 8.99
N GLN A 137 27.48 34.00 10.11
CA GLN A 137 28.07 33.77 11.43
C GLN A 137 27.08 33.05 12.36
N PRO A 138 27.46 31.94 13.00
CA PRO A 138 28.72 31.19 12.80
C PRO A 138 28.80 30.59 11.38
N SER A 139 30.02 30.38 10.89
CA SER A 139 30.27 29.79 9.58
C SER A 139 29.75 28.36 9.52
N ILE A 140 29.27 27.95 8.36
CA ILE A 140 28.77 26.60 8.11
C ILE A 140 29.44 26.04 6.85
N ASP A 141 29.80 24.76 6.89
CA ASP A 141 30.32 24.05 5.72
C ASP A 141 29.17 23.79 4.74
N GLY A 142 29.23 24.42 3.57
CA GLY A 142 28.21 24.28 2.53
C GLY A 142 28.10 22.86 1.96
N THR A 143 29.19 22.09 1.94
CA THR A 143 29.18 20.70 1.47
C THR A 143 28.46 19.81 2.49
N LEU A 144 28.74 20.00 3.78
CA LEU A 144 28.06 19.30 4.87
C LEU A 144 26.57 19.64 4.88
N LEU A 145 26.21 20.91 4.68
CA LEU A 145 24.82 21.36 4.59
C LEU A 145 24.09 20.75 3.39
N SER A 146 24.73 20.72 2.22
CA SER A 146 24.16 20.06 1.03
C SER A 146 23.94 18.57 1.27
N HIS A 147 24.90 17.88 1.88
CA HIS A 147 24.78 16.47 2.24
C HIS A 147 23.64 16.24 3.25
N ALA A 148 23.55 17.07 4.30
CA ALA A 148 22.49 16.98 5.31
C ALA A 148 21.09 17.17 4.70
N ILE A 149 20.93 18.14 3.80
CA ILE A 149 19.66 18.35 3.08
C ILE A 149 19.32 17.12 2.25
N ASN A 150 20.29 16.56 1.54
CA ASN A 150 20.08 15.39 0.68
C ASN A 150 19.66 14.15 1.47
N GLU A 151 20.35 13.84 2.57
CA GLU A 151 20.00 12.72 3.45
C GLU A 151 18.66 12.94 4.17
N CYS A 152 18.38 14.17 4.61
CA CYS A 152 17.08 14.55 5.16
C CYS A 152 15.93 14.22 4.18
N VAL A 153 16.07 14.66 2.93
CA VAL A 153 15.10 14.36 1.87
C VAL A 153 15.01 12.85 1.62
N ARG A 154 16.14 12.16 1.51
CA ARG A 154 16.17 10.71 1.25
C ARG A 154 15.48 9.91 2.35
N HIS A 155 15.75 10.22 3.62
CA HIS A 155 15.13 9.57 4.77
C HIS A 155 13.63 9.86 4.83
N SER A 156 13.24 11.13 4.71
CA SER A 156 11.83 11.53 4.76
C SER A 156 10.98 10.93 3.63
N GLN A 157 11.57 10.68 2.45
CA GLN A 157 10.90 10.09 1.30
C GLN A 157 10.98 8.57 1.26
N HIS A 158 11.51 7.92 2.30
CA HIS A 158 11.59 6.45 2.35
C HIS A 158 10.21 5.80 2.10
N ARG A 159 9.17 6.27 2.79
CA ARG A 159 7.80 5.77 2.63
C ARG A 159 7.29 5.94 1.20
N LEU A 160 7.53 7.11 0.62
CA LEU A 160 7.14 7.43 -0.74
C LEU A 160 7.84 6.53 -1.76
N LYS A 161 9.15 6.28 -1.59
CA LYS A 161 9.92 5.34 -2.40
C LYS A 161 9.27 3.96 -2.39
N GLU A 162 8.93 3.44 -1.21
CA GLU A 162 8.27 2.14 -1.07
C GLU A 162 6.90 2.09 -1.76
N GLU A 163 6.12 3.17 -1.74
CA GLU A 163 4.84 3.25 -2.47
C GLU A 163 5.04 3.21 -4.00
N PHE A 164 6.11 3.81 -4.50
CA PHE A 164 6.47 3.72 -5.92
C PHE A 164 6.98 2.33 -6.31
N GLU A 165 7.79 1.70 -5.46
CA GLU A 165 8.24 0.30 -5.66
C GLU A 165 7.05 -0.67 -5.68
N TYR A 166 6.14 -0.56 -4.70
CA TYR A 166 4.90 -1.34 -4.67
C TYR A 166 4.09 -1.18 -5.96
N LYS A 167 3.96 0.04 -6.49
CA LYS A 167 3.24 0.28 -7.74
C LYS A 167 3.91 -0.36 -8.95
N LYS A 168 5.24 -0.34 -9.03
CA LYS A 168 5.99 -1.03 -10.10
C LYS A 168 5.78 -2.54 -10.02
N GLU A 169 5.87 -3.13 -8.83
CA GLU A 169 5.64 -4.57 -8.66
C GLU A 169 4.20 -4.97 -9.01
N MET A 170 3.21 -4.20 -8.56
CA MET A 170 1.81 -4.43 -8.92
C MET A 170 1.58 -4.31 -10.43
N LEU A 171 2.27 -3.37 -11.08
CA LEU A 171 2.28 -3.26 -12.53
C LEU A 171 2.91 -4.51 -13.17
N THR A 172 4.00 -5.07 -12.67
CA THR A 172 4.54 -6.31 -13.24
C THR A 172 3.58 -7.49 -13.05
N LEU A 173 2.97 -7.62 -11.87
CA LEU A 173 2.04 -8.72 -11.55
C LEU A 173 0.76 -8.67 -12.38
N ASP A 174 0.15 -7.48 -12.50
CA ASP A 174 -1.02 -7.28 -13.33
C ASP A 174 -0.69 -7.59 -14.81
N TRP A 175 0.54 -7.30 -15.28
CA TRP A 175 0.97 -7.67 -16.63
C TRP A 175 0.93 -9.16 -16.86
N THR A 176 1.59 -9.88 -15.96
CA THR A 176 1.81 -11.31 -16.08
C THR A 176 0.47 -12.03 -16.09
N ASP A 177 -0.47 -11.63 -15.23
CA ASP A 177 -1.84 -12.17 -15.24
C ASP A 177 -2.54 -11.94 -16.59
N HIS A 178 -2.44 -10.74 -17.18
CA HIS A 178 -3.00 -10.46 -18.50
C HIS A 178 -2.36 -11.29 -19.61
N LEU A 179 -1.03 -11.40 -19.62
CA LEU A 179 -0.30 -12.18 -20.63
C LEU A 179 -0.69 -13.66 -20.56
N LEU A 180 -0.86 -14.20 -19.35
CA LEU A 180 -1.30 -15.59 -19.15
C LEU A 180 -2.72 -15.83 -19.66
N LEU A 181 -3.64 -14.87 -19.47
CA LEU A 181 -4.98 -14.93 -20.05
C LEU A 181 -4.95 -14.91 -21.58
N ILE A 182 -4.16 -14.01 -22.18
CA ILE A 182 -4.02 -13.93 -23.63
C ILE A 182 -3.49 -15.26 -24.18
N LYS A 183 -2.38 -15.76 -23.63
CA LYS A 183 -1.79 -17.05 -24.01
C LYS A 183 -2.78 -18.21 -23.85
N PHE A 184 -3.56 -18.22 -22.76
CA PHE A 184 -4.59 -19.25 -22.54
C PHE A 184 -5.59 -19.27 -23.70
N TYR A 185 -6.13 -18.12 -24.10
CA TYR A 185 -7.12 -18.03 -25.17
C TYR A 185 -6.52 -18.21 -26.58
N GLU A 186 -5.26 -17.82 -26.80
CA GLU A 186 -4.54 -18.06 -28.06
C GLU A 186 -4.35 -19.55 -28.36
N LEU A 187 -4.29 -20.39 -27.33
CA LEU A 187 -4.25 -21.85 -27.45
C LEU A 187 -5.60 -22.49 -27.79
N LYS A 188 -6.66 -21.69 -27.92
CA LYS A 188 -8.02 -22.10 -28.31
C LYS A 188 -8.54 -23.29 -27.48
N PRO A 189 -8.59 -23.17 -26.13
CA PRO A 189 -9.19 -24.19 -25.28
C PRO A 189 -10.67 -24.37 -25.65
N ASN A 190 -11.18 -25.58 -25.50
CA ASN A 190 -12.61 -25.84 -25.66
C ASN A 190 -13.40 -25.28 -24.46
N GLU A 191 -14.73 -25.28 -24.58
CA GLU A 191 -15.61 -24.71 -23.57
C GLU A 191 -15.47 -25.40 -22.20
N GLU A 192 -15.33 -26.73 -22.17
CA GLU A 192 -15.15 -27.51 -20.93
C GLU A 192 -13.91 -27.05 -20.15
N LEU A 193 -12.78 -26.84 -20.83
CA LEU A 193 -11.56 -26.36 -20.19
C LEU A 193 -11.66 -24.88 -19.80
N ILE A 194 -12.35 -24.06 -20.58
CA ILE A 194 -12.59 -22.65 -20.23
C ILE A 194 -13.40 -22.57 -18.93
N GLU A 195 -14.49 -23.32 -18.82
CA GLU A 195 -15.32 -23.35 -17.62
C GLU A 195 -14.53 -23.85 -16.40
N LEU A 196 -13.77 -24.93 -16.56
CA LEU A 196 -12.95 -25.48 -15.48
C LEU A 196 -11.86 -24.50 -15.02
N ALA A 197 -11.17 -23.84 -15.94
CA ALA A 197 -10.16 -22.83 -15.63
C ALA A 197 -10.78 -21.63 -14.90
N GLN A 198 -11.94 -21.14 -15.37
CA GLN A 198 -12.67 -20.05 -14.71
C GLN A 198 -13.07 -20.43 -13.28
N ASN A 199 -13.56 -21.66 -13.06
CA ASN A 199 -13.89 -22.16 -11.73
C ASN A 199 -12.68 -22.21 -10.81
N ILE A 200 -11.53 -22.71 -11.29
CA ILE A 200 -10.27 -22.72 -10.53
C ILE A 200 -9.86 -21.30 -10.12
N TRP A 201 -9.89 -20.36 -11.05
CA TRP A 201 -9.50 -18.98 -10.78
C TRP A 201 -10.50 -18.25 -9.88
N GLN A 202 -11.79 -18.51 -10.00
CA GLN A 202 -12.83 -17.96 -9.13
C GLN A 202 -12.66 -18.44 -7.69
N VAL A 203 -12.54 -19.77 -7.49
CA VAL A 203 -12.30 -20.36 -6.16
C VAL A 203 -11.02 -19.79 -5.55
N THR A 204 -9.96 -19.64 -6.34
CA THR A 204 -8.71 -19.01 -5.89
C THR A 204 -8.93 -17.55 -5.47
N ALA A 205 -9.66 -16.75 -6.25
CA ALA A 205 -9.93 -15.36 -5.91
C ALA A 205 -10.72 -15.22 -4.60
N ASP A 206 -11.74 -16.06 -4.41
CA ASP A 206 -12.57 -16.07 -3.21
C ASP A 206 -11.76 -16.51 -1.97
N GLU A 207 -10.97 -17.57 -2.09
CA GLU A 207 -10.04 -18.02 -1.05
C GLU A 207 -9.08 -16.91 -0.62
N LEU A 208 -8.47 -16.22 -1.59
CA LEU A 208 -7.52 -15.14 -1.33
C LEU A 208 -8.18 -13.95 -0.62
N LYS A 209 -9.42 -13.61 -0.99
CA LYS A 209 -10.22 -12.58 -0.33
C LYS A 209 -10.56 -12.96 1.11
N THR A 210 -10.98 -14.20 1.34
CA THR A 210 -11.25 -14.73 2.68
C THR A 210 -9.98 -14.70 3.55
N LYS A 211 -8.82 -15.11 3.01
CA LYS A 211 -7.53 -15.03 3.71
C LYS A 211 -7.11 -13.59 4.02
N GLU A 212 -7.42 -12.63 3.15
CA GLU A 212 -7.20 -11.20 3.42
C GLU A 212 -8.08 -10.71 4.58
N GLN A 213 -9.37 -11.01 4.56
CA GLN A 213 -10.31 -10.62 5.61
C GLN A 213 -9.94 -11.21 6.97
N LYS A 214 -9.54 -12.49 7.00
CA LYS A 214 -9.03 -13.15 8.21
C LYS A 214 -7.85 -12.40 8.82
N GLU A 215 -6.91 -11.96 7.98
CA GLU A 215 -5.72 -11.26 8.46
C GLU A 215 -6.05 -9.84 8.95
N ILE A 216 -6.96 -9.13 8.28
CA ILE A 216 -7.49 -7.85 8.78
C ILE A 216 -8.15 -8.03 10.14
N LEU A 217 -8.95 -9.09 10.33
CA LEU A 217 -9.55 -9.40 11.62
C LEU A 217 -8.48 -9.68 12.69
N ARG A 218 -7.44 -10.46 12.39
CA ARG A 218 -6.32 -10.70 13.31
C ARG A 218 -5.63 -9.41 13.76
N GLN A 219 -5.38 -8.47 12.84
CA GLN A 219 -4.79 -7.17 13.20
C GLN A 219 -5.74 -6.31 14.03
N ARG A 220 -7.05 -6.38 13.76
CA ARG A 220 -8.06 -5.71 14.57
C ARG A 220 -8.09 -6.26 16.00
N ILE A 221 -8.04 -7.58 16.14
CA ILE A 221 -7.93 -8.28 17.43
C ILE A 221 -6.68 -7.84 18.19
N SER A 222 -5.50 -7.81 17.54
CA SER A 222 -4.25 -7.41 18.20
C SER A 222 -4.30 -5.95 18.68
N LEU A 223 -5.02 -5.08 17.96
CA LEU A 223 -5.28 -3.70 18.35
C LEU A 223 -6.47 -3.53 19.31
N LYS A 224 -7.10 -4.61 19.78
CA LYS A 224 -8.32 -4.60 20.63
C LYS A 224 -9.48 -3.79 20.02
N ARG A 225 -9.59 -3.76 18.69
CA ARG A 225 -10.67 -3.10 17.95
C ARG A 225 -11.57 -4.16 17.34
N LEU A 226 -12.86 -4.13 17.63
CA LEU A 226 -13.82 -5.01 16.96
C LEU A 226 -14.23 -4.46 15.58
N PRO A 227 -14.78 -5.31 14.69
CA PRO A 227 -15.56 -4.83 13.57
C PRO A 227 -16.65 -3.86 14.04
N THR A 228 -16.81 -2.73 13.34
CA THR A 228 -17.62 -1.59 13.79
C THR A 228 -19.07 -1.96 14.13
N LYS A 229 -19.70 -2.84 13.34
CA LYS A 229 -21.07 -3.29 13.59
C LYS A 229 -21.17 -4.12 14.87
N THR A 230 -20.26 -5.07 15.05
CA THR A 230 -20.19 -5.94 16.24
C THR A 230 -19.88 -5.12 17.49
N ASP A 231 -18.99 -4.13 17.39
CA ASP A 231 -18.67 -3.23 18.49
C ASP A 231 -19.88 -2.36 18.89
N GLN A 232 -20.63 -1.83 17.91
CA GLN A 232 -21.83 -1.03 18.13
C GLN A 232 -22.90 -1.81 18.88
N THR A 233 -23.27 -3.01 18.43
CA THR A 233 -24.29 -3.84 19.09
C THR A 233 -23.90 -4.21 20.52
N ILE A 234 -22.61 -4.45 20.77
CA ILE A 234 -22.13 -4.76 22.13
C ILE A 234 -22.05 -3.51 23.00
N ASN A 235 -21.79 -2.34 22.43
CA ASN A 235 -21.81 -1.08 23.16
C ASN A 235 -23.23 -0.57 23.43
N GLU A 236 -24.23 -0.94 22.62
CA GLU A 236 -25.65 -0.70 22.91
C GLU A 236 -26.06 -1.37 24.24
N LEU A 237 -25.57 -2.59 24.51
CA LEU A 237 -25.71 -3.24 25.82
C LEU A 237 -25.08 -2.45 26.98
N VAL A 238 -24.08 -1.60 26.73
CA VAL A 238 -23.53 -0.70 27.77
C VAL A 238 -24.53 0.41 28.09
N ASN A 239 -25.18 0.97 27.07
CA ASN A 239 -26.15 2.06 27.22
C ASN A 239 -27.39 1.59 27.98
N ASP A 240 -27.86 0.36 27.70
CA ASP A 240 -29.00 -0.23 28.44
C ASP A 240 -28.69 -0.41 29.93
N ASN A 241 -27.43 -0.65 30.28
CA ASN A 241 -26.97 -0.77 31.67
C ASN A 241 -26.77 0.58 32.38
N GLN A 242 -26.75 1.71 31.66
CA GLN A 242 -26.64 3.04 32.28
C GLN A 242 -27.89 3.39 33.10
N ILE A 243 -29.06 2.89 32.72
CA ILE A 243 -30.31 3.09 33.47
C ILE A 243 -30.19 2.46 34.86
N THR A 244 -29.68 1.23 34.95
CA THR A 244 -29.43 0.53 36.22
C THR A 244 -28.36 1.25 37.06
N LEU A 245 -27.30 1.75 36.43
CA LEU A 245 -26.23 2.49 37.10
C LEU A 245 -26.67 3.89 37.60
N SER A 246 -27.72 4.46 37.01
CA SER A 246 -28.31 5.74 37.40
C SER A 246 -29.31 5.61 38.55
N ASN A 247 -29.55 4.38 39.05
CA ASN A 247 -30.49 4.15 40.14
C ASN A 247 -29.96 4.75 41.47
N PRO A 248 -30.69 5.70 42.09
CA PRO A 248 -30.24 6.38 43.30
C PRO A 248 -30.13 5.45 44.52
N PHE A 249 -30.77 4.28 44.50
CA PHE A 249 -30.78 3.32 45.61
C PHE A 249 -29.55 2.40 45.67
N LEU A 250 -28.71 2.39 44.64
CA LEU A 250 -27.44 1.67 44.67
C LEU A 250 -26.36 2.55 45.29
N ASP A 251 -25.60 2.02 46.26
CA ASP A 251 -24.42 2.69 46.80
C ASP A 251 -23.25 2.71 45.79
N THR A 252 -22.20 3.46 46.09
CA THR A 252 -21.03 3.63 45.21
C THR A 252 -20.31 2.32 44.91
N ASP A 253 -20.20 1.42 45.90
CA ASP A 253 -19.46 0.16 45.76
C ASP A 253 -20.25 -0.86 44.94
N GLN A 254 -21.57 -0.91 45.12
CA GLN A 254 -22.51 -1.70 44.33
C GLN A 254 -22.52 -1.25 42.86
N ARG A 255 -22.55 0.07 42.61
CA ARG A 255 -22.44 0.61 41.24
C ARG A 255 -21.10 0.25 40.60
N ALA A 256 -19.99 0.41 41.32
CA ALA A 256 -18.66 0.06 40.82
C ALA A 256 -18.54 -1.45 40.52
N SER A 257 -19.06 -2.30 41.40
CA SER A 257 -19.08 -3.76 41.23
C SER A 257 -19.93 -4.20 40.04
N PHE A 258 -21.13 -3.62 39.86
CA PHE A 258 -21.99 -3.89 38.71
C PHE A 258 -21.35 -3.43 37.39
N ALA A 259 -20.81 -2.21 37.34
CA ALA A 259 -20.11 -1.69 36.17
C ALA A 259 -18.90 -2.58 35.79
N SER A 260 -18.12 -3.02 36.79
CA SER A 260 -16.99 -3.94 36.59
C SER A 260 -17.45 -5.27 36.00
N ARG A 261 -18.52 -5.86 36.51
CA ARG A 261 -19.11 -7.10 35.97
C ARG A 261 -19.61 -6.93 34.54
N CYS A 262 -20.36 -5.87 34.25
CA CYS A 262 -20.83 -5.60 32.90
C CYS A 262 -19.65 -5.44 31.93
N SER A 263 -18.62 -4.67 32.31
CA SER A 263 -17.41 -4.51 31.52
C SER A 263 -16.71 -5.85 31.24
N LYS A 264 -16.54 -6.71 32.26
CA LYS A 264 -15.96 -8.05 32.10
C LYS A 264 -16.77 -8.92 31.15
N THR A 265 -18.10 -8.98 31.30
CA THR A 265 -18.98 -9.75 30.42
C THR A 265 -18.90 -9.26 28.99
N ILE A 266 -18.94 -7.94 28.78
CA ILE A 266 -18.79 -7.34 27.46
C ILE A 266 -17.46 -7.74 26.83
N ILE A 267 -16.34 -7.57 27.54
CA ILE A 267 -15.02 -7.95 27.05
C ILE A 267 -14.98 -9.44 26.67
N GLN A 268 -15.56 -10.31 27.49
CA GLN A 268 -15.63 -11.75 27.21
C GLN A 268 -16.48 -12.06 25.97
N CYS A 269 -17.64 -11.40 25.80
CA CYS A 269 -18.46 -11.54 24.61
C CYS A 269 -17.72 -11.08 23.35
N LYS A 270 -17.03 -9.93 23.41
CA LYS A 270 -16.18 -9.43 22.32
C LYS A 270 -15.12 -10.47 21.95
N PHE A 271 -14.44 -11.05 22.93
CA PHE A 271 -13.42 -12.07 22.73
C PHE A 271 -13.97 -13.36 22.10
N ASN A 272 -15.08 -13.88 22.62
CA ASN A 272 -15.71 -15.10 22.10
C ASN A 272 -16.16 -14.92 20.64
N LEU A 273 -16.75 -13.78 20.30
CA LEU A 273 -17.16 -13.48 18.92
C LEU A 273 -15.95 -13.43 17.97
N MET A 274 -14.84 -12.84 18.40
CA MET A 274 -13.61 -12.84 17.59
C MET A 274 -13.06 -14.25 17.35
N ILE A 275 -13.15 -15.14 18.34
CA ILE A 275 -12.76 -16.56 18.17
C ILE A 275 -13.67 -17.25 17.17
N ILE A 276 -14.99 -17.10 17.33
CA ILE A 276 -15.97 -17.72 16.42
C ILE A 276 -15.74 -17.27 14.97
N GLU A 277 -15.56 -15.97 14.73
CA GLU A 277 -15.25 -15.46 13.39
C GLU A 277 -13.94 -16.05 12.83
N LEU A 278 -12.89 -16.22 13.66
CA LEU A 278 -11.64 -16.85 13.23
C LEU A 278 -11.81 -18.33 12.86
N ASP A 279 -12.64 -19.06 13.59
CA ASP A 279 -12.97 -20.46 13.32
C ASP A 279 -13.79 -20.61 12.03
N GLU A 280 -14.76 -19.72 11.81
CA GLU A 280 -15.50 -19.64 10.54
C GLU A 280 -14.54 -19.44 9.36
N PHE A 281 -13.58 -18.53 9.47
CA PHE A 281 -12.55 -18.34 8.45
C PHE A 281 -11.73 -19.61 8.21
N ALA A 282 -11.41 -20.39 9.25
CA ALA A 282 -10.67 -21.64 9.12
C ALA A 282 -11.48 -22.70 8.37
N ILE A 283 -12.77 -22.87 8.71
CA ILE A 283 -13.69 -23.79 8.04
C ILE A 283 -13.85 -23.43 6.56
N VAL A 284 -14.09 -22.14 6.27
CA VAL A 284 -14.28 -21.67 4.89
C VAL A 284 -12.99 -21.85 4.07
N THR A 285 -11.83 -21.54 4.64
CA THR A 285 -10.53 -21.75 3.95
C THR A 285 -10.33 -23.23 3.61
N HIS A 286 -10.61 -24.13 4.55
CA HIS A 286 -10.49 -25.57 4.32
C HIS A 286 -11.43 -26.07 3.20
N ARG A 287 -12.65 -25.53 3.12
CA ARG A 287 -13.59 -25.85 2.02
C ARG A 287 -13.06 -25.42 0.66
N TYR A 288 -12.41 -24.25 0.57
CA TYR A 288 -11.76 -23.82 -0.67
C TYR A 288 -10.60 -24.74 -1.05
N ASP A 289 -9.75 -25.13 -0.10
CA ASP A 289 -8.64 -26.07 -0.35
C ASP A 289 -9.14 -27.41 -0.90
N LEU A 290 -10.21 -27.97 -0.33
CA LEU A 290 -10.84 -29.19 -0.80
C LEU A 290 -11.43 -29.01 -2.22
N THR A 291 -12.18 -27.94 -2.44
CA THR A 291 -12.81 -27.63 -3.74
C THR A 291 -11.76 -27.50 -4.83
N LEU A 292 -10.68 -26.76 -4.54
CA LEU A 292 -9.57 -26.56 -5.47
C LEU A 292 -8.83 -27.86 -5.76
N SER A 293 -8.65 -28.73 -4.77
CA SER A 293 -8.05 -30.06 -4.96
C SER A 293 -8.90 -30.91 -5.92
N ASN A 294 -10.22 -30.93 -5.73
CA ASN A 294 -11.14 -31.63 -6.61
C ASN A 294 -11.12 -31.06 -8.05
N LEU A 295 -11.07 -29.74 -8.21
CA LEU A 295 -11.00 -29.12 -9.54
C LEU A 295 -9.67 -29.43 -10.26
N LYS A 296 -8.56 -29.47 -9.52
CA LYS A 296 -7.26 -29.88 -10.07
C LYS A 296 -7.22 -31.35 -10.47
N GLU A 297 -7.85 -32.22 -9.69
CA GLU A 297 -7.97 -33.64 -10.04
C GLU A 297 -8.80 -33.80 -11.32
N LYS A 298 -9.92 -33.09 -11.45
CA LYS A 298 -10.71 -33.05 -12.69
C LYS A 298 -9.87 -32.58 -13.87
N LEU A 299 -9.11 -31.51 -13.69
CA LEU A 299 -8.24 -30.95 -14.72
C LEU A 299 -7.16 -31.97 -15.16
N PHE A 300 -6.55 -32.67 -14.20
CA PHE A 300 -5.58 -33.73 -14.47
C PHE A 300 -6.22 -34.93 -15.19
N ASN A 301 -7.42 -35.33 -14.80
CA ASN A 301 -8.15 -36.42 -15.45
C ASN A 301 -8.56 -36.08 -16.89
N LEU A 302 -8.96 -34.83 -17.16
CA LEU A 302 -9.20 -34.35 -18.52
C LEU A 302 -7.94 -34.48 -19.37
N HIS A 303 -6.81 -33.95 -18.87
CA HIS A 303 -5.50 -34.08 -19.54
C HIS A 303 -5.15 -35.54 -19.83
N LYS A 304 -5.27 -36.43 -18.85
CA LYS A 304 -4.98 -37.85 -19.00
C LYS A 304 -5.89 -38.54 -20.03
N GLY A 305 -7.17 -38.16 -20.08
CA GLY A 305 -8.14 -38.73 -21.01
C GLY A 305 -7.94 -38.27 -22.45
N ASN A 306 -7.56 -37.00 -22.66
CA ASN A 306 -7.38 -36.40 -23.99
C ASN A 306 -6.16 -35.47 -24.07
N PRO A 307 -4.93 -36.00 -24.00
CA PRO A 307 -3.70 -35.20 -23.87
C PRO A 307 -3.40 -34.33 -25.10
N HIS A 308 -3.91 -34.71 -26.27
CA HIS A 308 -3.78 -33.92 -27.50
C HIS A 308 -4.65 -32.66 -27.53
N ILE A 309 -5.79 -32.69 -26.82
CA ILE A 309 -6.73 -31.56 -26.73
C ILE A 309 -6.34 -30.69 -25.54
N TYR A 310 -6.18 -31.32 -24.38
CA TYR A 310 -5.80 -30.67 -23.14
C TYR A 310 -4.30 -30.75 -22.97
N THR A 311 -3.55 -29.89 -23.65
CA THR A 311 -2.08 -29.97 -23.66
C THR A 311 -1.47 -29.65 -22.29
N THR A 312 -0.26 -30.15 -22.03
CA THR A 312 0.54 -29.77 -20.85
C THR A 312 0.75 -28.27 -20.75
N LEU A 313 0.80 -27.57 -21.89
CA LEU A 313 0.93 -26.12 -21.93
C LEU A 313 -0.31 -25.40 -21.38
N LEU A 314 -1.52 -25.86 -21.73
CA LEU A 314 -2.77 -25.33 -21.19
C LEU A 314 -2.85 -25.53 -19.66
N MET A 315 -2.49 -26.73 -19.20
CA MET A 315 -2.40 -27.07 -17.77
C MET A 315 -1.45 -26.12 -17.04
N HIS A 316 -0.28 -25.90 -17.62
CA HIS A 316 0.74 -25.05 -17.06
C HIS A 316 0.27 -23.59 -16.95
N ILE A 317 -0.34 -23.04 -17.99
CA ILE A 317 -0.85 -21.65 -17.99
C ILE A 317 -1.93 -21.45 -16.91
N ILE A 318 -2.84 -22.42 -16.72
CA ILE A 318 -3.87 -22.34 -15.66
C ILE A 318 -3.22 -22.22 -14.27
N GLU A 319 -2.20 -23.05 -14.00
CA GLU A 319 -1.49 -23.04 -12.73
C GLU A 319 -0.59 -21.80 -12.57
N GLU A 320 0.15 -21.40 -13.60
CA GLU A 320 0.95 -20.16 -13.58
C GLU A 320 0.08 -18.94 -13.28
N ARG A 321 -1.11 -18.86 -13.89
CA ARG A 321 -2.05 -17.77 -13.63
C ARG A 321 -2.51 -17.79 -12.18
N ARG A 322 -2.85 -18.97 -11.66
CA ARG A 322 -3.21 -19.14 -10.25
C ARG A 322 -2.09 -18.66 -9.32
N GLN A 323 -0.83 -18.98 -9.62
CA GLN A 323 0.32 -18.50 -8.85
C GLN A 323 0.48 -16.98 -8.92
N ALA A 324 0.28 -16.37 -10.10
CA ALA A 324 0.30 -14.92 -10.26
C ALA A 324 -0.80 -14.24 -9.40
N MET A 325 -2.02 -14.81 -9.36
CA MET A 325 -3.10 -14.33 -8.49
C MET A 325 -2.72 -14.40 -7.01
N ILE A 326 -2.07 -15.49 -6.58
CA ILE A 326 -1.60 -15.66 -5.19
C ILE A 326 -0.53 -14.62 -4.85
N GLN A 327 0.49 -14.46 -5.69
CA GLN A 327 1.56 -13.47 -5.49
C GLN A 327 0.99 -12.05 -5.37
N ARG A 328 0.06 -11.71 -6.26
CA ARG A 328 -0.67 -10.43 -6.24
C ARG A 328 -1.42 -10.21 -4.94
N ALA A 329 -2.20 -11.18 -4.49
CA ALA A 329 -2.97 -11.07 -3.26
C ALA A 329 -2.07 -10.97 -2.02
N VAL A 330 -0.97 -11.75 -1.97
CA VAL A 330 0.03 -11.65 -0.90
C VAL A 330 0.62 -10.24 -0.86
N ARG A 331 0.97 -9.67 -2.01
CA ARG A 331 1.59 -8.35 -2.06
C ARG A 331 0.63 -7.23 -1.65
N ILE A 332 -0.61 -7.28 -2.13
CA ILE A 332 -1.68 -6.37 -1.69
C ILE A 332 -1.88 -6.47 -0.17
N ARG A 333 -1.91 -7.68 0.37
CA ARG A 333 -2.09 -7.90 1.81
C ARG A 333 -0.94 -7.29 2.61
N GLN A 334 0.31 -7.57 2.25
CA GLN A 334 1.49 -6.98 2.90
C GLN A 334 1.44 -5.44 2.89
N HIS A 335 1.08 -4.85 1.76
CA HIS A 335 0.94 -3.39 1.63
C HIS A 335 -0.19 -2.83 2.49
N LYS A 336 -1.36 -3.48 2.49
CA LYS A 336 -2.50 -3.11 3.36
C LYS A 336 -2.13 -3.21 4.83
N LEU A 337 -1.47 -4.28 5.26
CA LEU A 337 -1.07 -4.45 6.65
C LEU A 337 -0.08 -3.37 7.09
N LYS A 338 0.86 -3.00 6.22
CA LYS A 338 1.80 -1.91 6.49
C LYS A 338 1.11 -0.55 6.62
N THR A 339 0.19 -0.24 5.70
CA THR A 339 -0.58 1.03 5.69
C THR A 339 -1.66 1.09 6.79
N PHE A 340 -2.16 -0.05 7.26
CA PHE A 340 -3.22 -0.12 8.27
C PHE A 340 -2.80 0.52 9.61
N PHE A 341 -1.55 0.34 10.03
CA PHE A 341 -1.02 0.96 11.24
C PHE A 341 -0.72 2.45 11.07
N ASP A 342 -0.35 2.90 9.87
CA ASP A 342 -0.14 4.32 9.56
C ASP A 342 -1.44 5.15 9.65
N GLN A 343 -2.60 4.49 9.49
CA GLN A 343 -3.93 5.12 9.50
C GLN A 343 -4.71 4.89 10.81
N ALA A 344 -4.19 4.07 11.72
CA ALA A 344 -4.77 3.95 13.04
C ALA A 344 -4.49 5.26 13.79
N PRO A 345 -5.51 5.94 14.38
CA PRO A 345 -5.22 7.05 15.27
C PRO A 345 -4.27 6.52 16.34
N ALA A 346 -3.08 7.13 16.41
CA ALA A 346 -2.20 6.95 17.55
C ALA A 346 -3.07 7.22 18.78
N VAL A 347 -3.13 6.25 19.69
CA VAL A 347 -3.72 6.52 20.99
C VAL A 347 -2.85 7.64 21.55
N ASN A 348 -3.41 8.84 21.64
CA ASN A 348 -2.74 9.95 22.31
C ASN A 348 -2.47 9.46 23.73
N SER A 349 -1.23 9.07 23.98
CA SER A 349 -0.70 8.92 25.33
C SER A 349 -0.60 10.34 25.88
N ASN A 350 -1.69 10.77 26.52
CA ASN A 350 -1.70 11.93 27.41
C ASN A 350 -0.71 11.71 28.56
#